data_AF-A0A099GHS1-F1
#
_entry.id   AF-A0A099GHS1-F1
#
_cell.length_a   1.000
_cell.length_b   1.000
_cell.length_c   1.000
_cell.angle_alpha   90.00
_cell.angle_beta   90.00
_cell.angle_gamma   90.00
#
_symmetry.space_group_name_H-M   'P 1'
#
loop_
_entity.id
_entity.type
_entity.pdbx_description
1 polymer ?
#
loop_
_entity_poly.entity_id
_entity_poly.type
_entity_poly.pdbx_seq_one_letter_code
_entity_poly.pdbx_strand_id
1 'polypeptide(L)'
;MGRDYRQAIAASGLTIYDPIEVGDPDLWVPTPELELLLDERLRGISLAGLALRTRSKVVKEHVCRALGYPVPPSFKKTQPRFVGQMFDTYAQKANNLQVWNEELSPTRRYVILRVDEADQIARVKVVNGEELAQLDTTGTLTQKYQARLIPGDATEELIAPEDTEILLPHVRAGANLAGNVSPVDHPTHGLMLPIGEVFERLRGAVGRSFPDAGWDQERNRGAALHRIVCELLGYADYRDDGRFPDVRNQLLEVKLQTSPTIDLGLVRPVSEEPLDVPQIAGTQIRHCDVRYALFYAETDGAKVTLTHFYLTTGASFFTRFPQFQGKVLNKKLQIPLPSDFFDR
;
A
#
# COMPACT_ATOMS: atom_id res chain seq x y z
N MET A 1 -8.81 17.36 15.16
CA MET A 1 -9.06 16.31 16.17
C MET A 1 -9.11 15.00 15.43
N GLY A 2 -8.21 14.06 15.74
CA GLY A 2 -8.19 12.75 15.09
C GLY A 2 -9.49 11.97 15.38
N ARG A 3 -9.95 11.16 14.42
CA ARG A 3 -11.12 10.30 14.61
C ARG A 3 -10.83 9.28 15.70
N ASP A 4 -11.74 9.13 16.66
CA ASP A 4 -11.66 8.08 17.68
C ASP A 4 -12.38 6.83 17.20
N TYR A 5 -11.70 6.08 16.32
CA TYR A 5 -12.21 4.81 15.78
C TYR A 5 -12.60 3.82 16.88
N ARG A 6 -11.86 3.80 17.99
CA ARG A 6 -12.12 2.88 19.10
C ARG A 6 -13.47 3.19 19.75
N GLN A 7 -13.74 4.47 20.01
CA GLN A 7 -15.02 4.88 20.57
C GLN A 7 -16.16 4.62 19.59
N ALA A 8 -15.98 4.90 18.30
CA ALA A 8 -16.98 4.65 17.27
C ALA A 8 -17.32 3.16 17.15
N ILE A 9 -16.30 2.29 17.05
CA ILE A 9 -16.46 0.84 17.02
C ILE A 9 -17.15 0.34 18.31
N ALA A 10 -16.72 0.80 19.48
CA ALA A 10 -17.36 0.42 20.74
C ALA A 10 -18.84 0.85 20.81
N ALA A 11 -19.17 2.04 20.33
CA ALA A 11 -20.53 2.58 20.32
C ALA A 11 -21.43 1.86 19.29
N SER A 12 -20.86 1.36 18.19
CA SER A 12 -21.58 0.60 17.15
C SER A 12 -22.20 -0.70 17.66
N GLY A 13 -21.64 -1.29 18.72
CA GLY A 13 -22.02 -2.61 19.21
C GLY A 13 -21.63 -3.78 18.29
N LEU A 14 -20.89 -3.53 17.21
CA LEU A 14 -20.40 -4.56 16.29
C LEU A 14 -19.37 -5.47 16.97
N THR A 15 -19.28 -6.69 16.47
CA THR A 15 -18.24 -7.65 16.81
C THR A 15 -17.16 -7.69 15.72
N ILE A 16 -16.05 -8.36 16.00
CA ILE A 16 -14.98 -8.59 15.00
C ILE A 16 -15.43 -9.43 13.79
N TYR A 17 -16.63 -10.01 13.83
CA TYR A 17 -17.19 -10.84 12.76
C TYR A 17 -18.17 -10.11 11.86
N ASP A 18 -18.64 -8.94 12.29
CA ASP A 18 -19.56 -8.14 11.50
C ASP A 18 -18.75 -7.39 10.43
N PRO A 19 -19.15 -7.47 9.15
CA PRO A 19 -18.45 -6.80 8.08
C PRO A 19 -18.56 -5.28 8.25
N ILE A 20 -17.46 -4.59 7.97
CA ILE A 20 -17.42 -3.12 7.83
C ILE A 20 -16.95 -2.87 6.41
N GLU A 21 -17.60 -1.92 5.74
CA GLU A 21 -17.19 -1.52 4.41
C GLU A 21 -15.76 -0.96 4.46
N VAL A 22 -14.89 -1.40 3.54
CA VAL A 22 -13.56 -0.82 3.41
C VAL A 22 -13.73 0.68 3.18
N GLY A 23 -12.92 1.51 3.84
CA GLY A 23 -13.01 2.96 3.70
C GLY A 23 -14.15 3.63 4.49
N ASP A 24 -15.02 2.89 5.18
CA ASP A 24 -16.07 3.48 6.05
C ASP A 24 -15.46 4.59 6.93
N PRO A 25 -16.06 5.79 6.95
CA PRO A 25 -15.44 6.96 7.56
C PRO A 25 -15.29 6.83 9.08
N ASP A 26 -16.13 6.07 9.75
CA ASP A 26 -16.22 6.03 11.20
C ASP A 26 -15.72 4.71 11.80
N LEU A 27 -15.86 3.62 11.06
CA LEU A 27 -15.67 2.26 11.56
C LEU A 27 -14.50 1.53 10.89
N TRP A 28 -14.11 1.88 9.66
CA TRP A 28 -12.93 1.30 9.02
C TRP A 28 -11.68 2.07 9.46
N VAL A 29 -10.77 1.39 10.17
CA VAL A 29 -9.49 2.00 10.55
C VAL A 29 -8.52 1.78 9.39
N PRO A 30 -8.06 2.81 8.67
CA PRO A 30 -7.12 2.61 7.57
C PRO A 30 -5.78 2.09 8.10
N THR A 31 -4.98 1.42 7.25
CA THR A 31 -3.75 0.74 7.73
C THR A 31 -2.79 1.63 8.52
N PRO A 32 -2.53 2.92 8.17
CA PRO A 32 -1.60 3.76 8.95
C PRO A 32 -2.09 3.99 10.38
N GLU A 33 -3.37 4.33 10.52
CA GLU A 33 -4.03 4.56 11.80
C GLU A 33 -4.17 3.25 12.60
N LEU A 34 -4.42 2.13 11.92
CA LEU A 34 -4.50 0.80 12.54
C LEU A 34 -3.15 0.38 13.13
N GLU A 35 -2.06 0.63 12.40
CA GLU A 35 -0.69 0.40 12.89
C GLU A 35 -0.41 1.23 14.13
N LEU A 36 -0.62 2.56 14.06
CA LEU A 36 -0.39 3.47 15.18
C LEU A 36 -1.19 3.06 16.41
N LEU A 37 -2.49 2.82 16.23
CA LEU A 37 -3.41 2.46 17.32
C LEU A 37 -3.02 1.14 18.00
N LEU A 38 -2.68 0.12 17.22
CA LEU A 38 -2.30 -1.18 17.77
C LEU A 38 -0.90 -1.14 18.39
N ASP A 39 0.05 -0.46 17.77
CA ASP A 39 1.40 -0.32 18.32
C ASP A 39 1.40 0.41 19.66
N GLU A 40 0.66 1.53 19.78
CA GLU A 40 0.52 2.27 21.04
C GLU A 40 -0.12 1.41 22.15
N ARG A 41 -1.16 0.65 21.81
CA ARG A 41 -1.99 -0.06 22.81
C ARG A 41 -1.46 -1.44 23.19
N LEU A 42 -0.68 -2.07 22.31
CA LEU A 42 -0.20 -3.44 22.54
C LEU A 42 1.23 -3.50 23.05
N ARG A 43 2.02 -2.42 22.89
CA ARG A 43 3.40 -2.38 23.37
C ARG A 43 3.49 -2.60 24.88
N GLY A 44 4.46 -3.42 25.30
CA GLY A 44 4.72 -3.78 26.69
C GLY A 44 3.82 -4.89 27.24
N ILE A 45 2.84 -5.39 26.48
CA ILE A 45 2.04 -6.56 26.91
C ILE A 45 2.94 -7.78 27.02
N SER A 46 3.00 -8.36 28.20
CA SER A 46 3.74 -9.59 28.47
C SER A 46 2.99 -10.84 28.00
N LEU A 47 3.70 -11.69 27.27
CA LEU A 47 3.28 -13.03 26.83
C LEU A 47 4.07 -14.13 27.56
N ALA A 48 4.81 -13.77 28.61
CA ALA A 48 5.67 -14.67 29.35
C ALA A 48 4.87 -15.82 29.99
N GLY A 49 5.45 -17.03 29.99
CA GLY A 49 4.83 -18.23 30.58
C GLY A 49 3.63 -18.79 29.82
N LEU A 50 3.15 -18.14 28.75
CA LEU A 50 2.05 -18.64 27.94
C LEU A 50 2.52 -19.62 26.87
N ALA A 51 1.81 -20.74 26.69
CA ALA A 51 1.99 -21.62 25.56
C ALA A 51 1.59 -20.93 24.23
N LEU A 52 2.18 -21.35 23.09
CA LEU A 52 1.98 -20.68 21.79
C LEU A 52 0.50 -20.45 21.42
N ARG A 53 -0.36 -21.46 21.57
CA ARG A 53 -1.80 -21.33 21.27
C ARG A 53 -2.49 -20.30 22.18
N THR A 54 -2.06 -20.26 23.45
CA THR A 54 -2.57 -19.30 24.45
C THR A 54 -2.10 -17.88 24.13
N ARG A 55 -0.84 -17.70 23.69
CA ARG A 55 -0.31 -16.41 23.22
C ARG A 55 -1.16 -15.86 22.07
N SER A 56 -1.42 -16.67 21.04
CA SER A 56 -2.27 -16.25 19.92
C SER A 56 -3.68 -15.87 20.36
N LYS A 57 -4.26 -16.56 21.34
CA LYS A 57 -5.56 -16.17 21.91
C LYS A 57 -5.47 -14.82 22.61
N VAL A 58 -4.53 -14.67 23.55
CA VAL A 58 -4.35 -13.46 24.37
C VAL A 58 -4.08 -12.23 23.50
N VAL A 59 -3.21 -12.34 22.49
CA VAL A 59 -2.96 -11.27 21.52
C VAL A 59 -4.25 -10.80 20.86
N LYS A 60 -5.08 -11.73 20.35
CA LYS A 60 -6.36 -11.36 19.72
C LYS A 60 -7.33 -10.70 20.70
N GLU A 61 -7.36 -11.12 21.96
CA GLU A 61 -8.18 -10.46 22.98
C GLU A 61 -7.71 -9.01 23.23
N HIS A 62 -6.41 -8.77 23.27
CA HIS A 62 -5.88 -7.41 23.40
C HIS A 62 -6.16 -6.55 22.16
N VAL A 63 -6.07 -7.12 20.96
CA VAL A 63 -6.46 -6.44 19.72
C VAL A 63 -7.95 -6.05 19.75
N CYS A 64 -8.85 -6.95 20.18
CA CYS A 64 -10.26 -6.60 20.37
C CYS A 64 -10.41 -5.38 21.29
N ARG A 65 -9.76 -5.39 22.46
CA ARG A 65 -9.84 -4.30 23.45
C ARG A 65 -9.24 -2.99 22.94
N ALA A 66 -8.14 -3.07 22.18
CA ALA A 66 -7.48 -1.92 21.58
C ALA A 66 -8.39 -1.23 20.54
N LEU A 67 -9.11 -2.01 19.74
CA LEU A 67 -10.03 -1.51 18.72
C LEU A 67 -11.42 -1.18 19.25
N GLY A 68 -11.75 -1.54 20.49
CA GLY A 68 -13.06 -1.28 21.08
C GLY A 68 -14.11 -2.37 20.85
N TYR A 69 -13.74 -3.49 20.23
CA TYR A 69 -14.63 -4.63 20.05
C TYR A 69 -14.86 -5.41 21.36
N PRO A 70 -16.05 -6.01 21.53
CA PRO A 70 -16.24 -7.03 22.56
C PRO A 70 -15.34 -8.23 22.29
N VAL A 71 -14.74 -8.78 23.35
CA VAL A 71 -13.92 -10.00 23.26
C VAL A 71 -14.86 -11.21 23.16
N PRO A 72 -14.82 -11.99 22.08
CA PRO A 72 -15.68 -13.16 21.97
C PRO A 72 -15.23 -14.25 22.96
N PRO A 73 -16.16 -15.08 23.49
CA PRO A 73 -15.81 -16.16 24.41
C PRO A 73 -14.89 -17.21 23.77
N SER A 74 -15.00 -17.37 22.44
CA SER A 74 -14.09 -18.16 21.63
C SER A 74 -13.95 -17.54 20.23
N PHE A 75 -12.77 -17.66 19.64
CA PHE A 75 -12.51 -17.12 18.31
C PHE A 75 -12.89 -18.12 17.22
N LYS A 76 -13.93 -17.82 16.43
CA LYS A 76 -14.36 -18.61 15.25
C LYS A 76 -13.19 -18.81 14.28
N LYS A 77 -13.04 -20.00 13.68
CA LYS A 77 -12.01 -20.31 12.67
C LYS A 77 -12.40 -19.76 11.30
N THR A 78 -12.44 -18.44 11.19
CA THR A 78 -12.61 -17.70 9.93
C THR A 78 -11.30 -17.08 9.48
N GLN A 79 -11.28 -16.68 8.22
CA GLN A 79 -10.18 -16.00 7.59
C GLN A 79 -10.73 -14.85 6.72
N PRO A 80 -10.35 -13.59 6.99
CA PRO A 80 -9.54 -13.16 8.15
C PRO A 80 -10.23 -13.42 9.50
N ARG A 81 -9.46 -13.43 10.58
CA ARG A 81 -10.01 -13.59 11.93
C ARG A 81 -10.79 -12.37 12.40
N PHE A 82 -10.34 -11.18 12.02
CA PHE A 82 -11.03 -9.92 12.20
C PHE A 82 -11.67 -9.56 10.87
N VAL A 83 -12.92 -10.00 10.68
CA VAL A 83 -13.68 -9.81 9.43
C VAL A 83 -13.94 -8.34 9.18
N GLY A 84 -14.44 -7.62 10.20
CA GLY A 84 -14.77 -6.20 10.07
C GLY A 84 -13.58 -5.32 9.69
N GLN A 85 -12.38 -5.65 10.15
CA GLN A 85 -11.15 -4.91 9.78
C GLN A 85 -10.28 -5.68 8.78
N MET A 86 -10.77 -6.76 8.17
CA MET A 86 -10.07 -7.54 7.16
C MET A 86 -8.60 -7.90 7.49
N PHE A 87 -8.31 -8.37 8.70
CA PHE A 87 -6.92 -8.71 9.08
C PHE A 87 -6.75 -9.97 9.93
N ASP A 88 -5.52 -10.50 9.90
CA ASP A 88 -5.03 -11.55 10.80
C ASP A 88 -3.82 -11.07 11.62
N THR A 89 -3.59 -11.68 12.78
CA THR A 89 -2.53 -11.29 13.73
C THR A 89 -1.41 -12.33 13.80
N TYR A 90 -0.16 -11.89 13.78
CA TYR A 90 1.03 -12.74 13.78
C TYR A 90 2.03 -12.25 14.83
N ALA A 91 2.13 -12.95 15.97
CA ALA A 91 3.14 -12.65 16.98
C ALA A 91 4.44 -13.40 16.68
N GLN A 92 5.55 -12.67 16.56
CA GLN A 92 6.82 -13.21 16.08
C GLN A 92 8.03 -12.77 16.92
N LYS A 93 8.91 -13.72 17.25
CA LYS A 93 10.22 -13.44 17.89
C LYS A 93 11.36 -13.24 16.89
N ALA A 94 11.20 -13.73 15.67
CA ALA A 94 12.20 -13.66 14.62
C ALA A 94 11.67 -12.87 13.43
N ASN A 95 12.57 -12.29 12.63
CA ASN A 95 12.23 -11.59 11.38
C ASN A 95 11.98 -12.59 10.24
N ASN A 96 11.05 -13.51 10.46
CA ASN A 96 10.67 -14.54 9.49
C ASN A 96 9.17 -14.80 9.61
N LEU A 97 8.41 -14.15 8.73
CA LEU A 97 6.97 -14.32 8.69
C LEU A 97 6.62 -15.66 8.04
N GLN A 98 5.83 -16.45 8.77
CA GLN A 98 5.34 -17.74 8.30
C GLN A 98 3.82 -17.67 8.15
N VAL A 99 3.37 -17.61 6.90
CA VAL A 99 1.96 -17.70 6.53
C VAL A 99 1.72 -19.13 6.04
N TRP A 100 0.80 -19.85 6.70
CA TRP A 100 0.61 -21.28 6.49
C TRP A 100 -0.61 -21.56 5.60
N ASN A 101 -0.40 -22.39 4.57
CA ASN A 101 -1.44 -23.00 3.73
C ASN A 101 -2.29 -22.01 2.91
N GLU A 102 -1.74 -20.87 2.51
CA GLU A 102 -2.47 -19.88 1.70
C GLU A 102 -1.52 -18.97 0.92
N GLU A 103 -2.01 -18.47 -0.23
CA GLU A 103 -1.43 -17.33 -0.92
C GLU A 103 -1.75 -16.04 -0.15
N LEU A 104 -0.91 -15.01 -0.30
CA LEU A 104 -1.23 -13.70 0.26
C LEU A 104 -2.43 -13.14 -0.50
N SER A 105 -3.55 -12.97 0.19
CA SER A 105 -4.62 -12.11 -0.29
C SER A 105 -4.07 -10.68 -0.37
N PRO A 106 -4.10 -10.00 -1.53
CA PRO A 106 -3.48 -8.69 -1.71
C PRO A 106 -4.09 -7.61 -0.80
N THR A 107 -5.41 -7.62 -0.69
CA THR A 107 -6.21 -6.65 0.06
C THR A 107 -6.37 -6.99 1.55
N ARG A 108 -6.03 -8.22 1.96
CA ARG A 108 -6.01 -8.58 3.38
C ARG A 108 -4.84 -7.91 4.10
N ARG A 109 -5.07 -7.47 5.33
CA ARG A 109 -4.05 -6.87 6.19
C ARG A 109 -3.45 -7.90 7.17
N TYR A 110 -2.19 -7.72 7.50
CA TYR A 110 -1.40 -8.59 8.35
C TYR A 110 -0.83 -7.75 9.49
N VAL A 111 -1.38 -7.93 10.69
CA VAL A 111 -0.90 -7.28 11.92
C VAL A 111 0.23 -8.13 12.50
N ILE A 112 1.46 -7.67 12.34
CA ILE A 112 2.68 -8.37 12.76
C ILE A 112 3.19 -7.75 14.06
N LEU A 113 3.22 -8.55 15.13
CA LEU A 113 3.64 -8.12 16.46
C LEU A 113 5.04 -8.66 16.76
N ARG A 114 6.03 -7.78 16.92
CA ARG A 114 7.38 -8.14 17.36
C ARG A 114 7.36 -8.44 18.84
N VAL A 115 7.78 -9.65 19.21
CA VAL A 115 7.96 -10.08 20.59
C VAL A 115 9.46 -10.08 20.91
N ASP A 116 9.84 -9.41 21.99
CA ASP A 116 11.23 -9.36 22.45
C ASP A 116 11.65 -10.59 23.27
N GLU A 117 12.90 -10.58 23.73
CA GLU A 117 13.47 -11.65 24.55
C GLU A 117 12.80 -11.77 25.92
N ALA A 118 12.19 -10.68 26.43
CA ALA A 118 11.42 -10.68 27.67
C ALA A 118 9.96 -11.17 27.47
N ASP A 119 9.65 -11.74 26.29
CA ASP A 119 8.31 -12.14 25.89
C ASP A 119 7.29 -10.98 25.88
N GLN A 120 7.73 -9.74 25.70
CA GLN A 120 6.85 -8.58 25.59
C GLN A 120 6.66 -8.15 24.14
N ILE A 121 5.49 -7.60 23.83
CA ILE A 121 5.25 -6.96 22.53
C ILE A 121 6.07 -5.67 22.48
N ALA A 122 7.09 -5.62 21.62
CA ALA A 122 7.98 -4.47 21.48
C ALA A 122 7.48 -3.47 20.43
N ARG A 123 6.91 -3.98 19.33
CA ARG A 123 6.39 -3.21 18.20
C ARG A 123 5.25 -3.93 17.49
N VAL A 124 4.38 -3.18 16.83
CA VAL A 124 3.39 -3.68 15.88
C VAL A 124 3.59 -2.99 14.54
N LYS A 125 3.61 -3.78 13.47
CA LYS A 125 3.60 -3.30 12.07
C LYS A 125 2.36 -3.87 11.39
N VAL A 126 1.67 -3.07 10.57
CA VAL A 126 0.52 -3.53 9.81
C VAL A 126 0.78 -3.26 8.34
N VAL A 127 0.73 -4.33 7.55
CA VAL A 127 0.95 -4.30 6.10
C VAL A 127 -0.16 -5.06 5.40
N ASN A 128 -0.48 -4.69 4.17
CA ASN A 128 -1.37 -5.50 3.33
C ASN A 128 -0.59 -6.63 2.61
N GLY A 129 -1.29 -7.50 1.89
CA GLY A 129 -0.67 -8.63 1.22
C GLY A 129 0.22 -8.22 0.05
N GLU A 130 -0.12 -7.14 -0.63
CA GLU A 130 0.70 -6.58 -1.70
C GLU A 130 2.05 -6.07 -1.18
N GLU A 131 2.04 -5.25 -0.14
CA GLU A 131 3.23 -4.75 0.54
C GLU A 131 4.08 -5.91 1.08
N LEU A 132 3.43 -6.90 1.71
CA LEU A 132 4.12 -8.04 2.28
C LEU A 132 4.77 -8.92 1.21
N ALA A 133 4.17 -9.06 0.03
CA ALA A 133 4.73 -9.83 -1.08
C ALA A 133 6.00 -9.21 -1.66
N GLN A 134 6.20 -7.90 -1.53
CA GLN A 134 7.44 -7.24 -1.94
C GLN A 134 8.63 -7.66 -1.07
N LEU A 135 8.39 -8.16 0.14
CA LEU A 135 9.41 -8.61 1.08
C LEU A 135 9.81 -10.07 0.89
N ASP A 136 9.07 -10.84 0.08
CA ASP A 136 9.41 -12.24 -0.16
C ASP A 136 10.63 -12.38 -1.09
N THR A 137 11.78 -12.65 -0.48
CA THR A 137 13.05 -12.92 -1.17
C THR A 137 13.30 -14.43 -1.36
N THR A 138 12.42 -15.31 -0.90
CA THR A 138 12.65 -16.77 -0.93
C THR A 138 12.38 -17.39 -2.30
N GLY A 139 11.81 -16.62 -3.24
CA GLY A 139 11.45 -17.09 -4.57
C GLY A 139 10.31 -18.10 -4.58
N THR A 140 9.54 -18.20 -3.48
CA THR A 140 8.34 -19.02 -3.47
C THR A 140 7.26 -18.25 -4.24
N LEU A 141 6.93 -18.75 -5.44
CA LEU A 141 5.99 -18.16 -6.40
C LEU A 141 4.76 -17.50 -5.76
N THR A 142 4.83 -16.19 -5.54
CA THR A 142 3.66 -15.32 -5.46
C THR A 142 3.26 -14.96 -6.89
N GLN A 143 1.99 -15.14 -7.26
CA GLN A 143 1.47 -14.71 -8.55
C GLN A 143 1.60 -13.19 -8.68
N LYS A 144 2.62 -12.71 -9.41
CA LYS A 144 2.76 -11.29 -9.74
C LYS A 144 2.16 -11.00 -11.10
N TYR A 145 1.39 -9.92 -11.18
CA TYR A 145 0.95 -9.38 -12.45
C TYR A 145 2.09 -8.59 -13.09
N GLN A 146 2.24 -8.77 -14.40
CA GLN A 146 3.23 -8.06 -15.18
C GLN A 146 2.60 -7.54 -16.47
N ALA A 147 3.14 -6.44 -16.97
CA ALA A 147 2.78 -5.88 -18.25
C ALA A 147 4.03 -5.49 -19.04
N ARG A 148 3.84 -5.10 -20.30
CA ARG A 148 4.91 -4.66 -21.17
C ARG A 148 4.82 -3.17 -21.48
N LEU A 149 5.91 -2.46 -21.23
CA LEU A 149 6.18 -1.12 -21.74
C LEU A 149 7.10 -1.21 -22.96
N ILE A 150 6.58 -0.85 -24.12
CA ILE A 150 7.41 -0.60 -25.31
C ILE A 150 7.31 0.91 -25.58
N PRO A 151 8.43 1.65 -25.53
CA PRO A 151 8.43 3.06 -25.86
C PRO A 151 7.89 3.29 -27.27
N GLY A 152 7.01 4.28 -27.41
CA GLY A 152 6.55 4.77 -28.71
C GLY A 152 7.42 5.95 -29.19
N ASP A 153 7.09 6.52 -30.35
CA ASP A 153 7.83 7.66 -30.90
C ASP A 153 7.66 8.95 -30.08
N ALA A 154 6.51 9.12 -29.43
CA ALA A 154 6.25 10.23 -28.52
C ALA A 154 6.94 9.96 -27.17
N THR A 155 7.70 10.95 -26.71
CA THR A 155 8.37 10.91 -25.39
C THR A 155 7.40 11.10 -24.23
N GLU A 156 6.18 11.58 -24.50
CA GLU A 156 5.17 11.89 -23.49
C GLU A 156 3.81 11.42 -23.99
N GLU A 157 3.07 10.66 -23.18
CA GLU A 157 1.76 10.12 -23.57
C GLU A 157 0.79 10.15 -22.37
N LEU A 158 -0.34 10.83 -22.54
CA LEU A 158 -1.50 10.73 -21.64
C LEU A 158 -2.50 9.75 -22.25
N ILE A 159 -2.61 8.56 -21.68
CA ILE A 159 -3.42 7.45 -22.22
C ILE A 159 -4.91 7.68 -21.93
N ALA A 160 -5.22 8.06 -20.69
CA ALA A 160 -6.57 8.40 -20.26
C ALA A 160 -6.68 9.93 -20.15
N PRO A 161 -7.52 10.60 -20.97
CA PRO A 161 -7.59 12.06 -20.97
C PRO A 161 -8.21 12.64 -19.70
N GLU A 162 -8.96 11.84 -18.96
CA GLU A 162 -9.70 12.22 -17.76
C GLU A 162 -9.53 11.15 -16.65
N ASP A 163 -9.70 11.56 -15.40
CA ASP A 163 -9.80 10.63 -14.26
C ASP A 163 -11.05 9.73 -14.42
N THR A 164 -11.14 8.65 -13.64
CA THR A 164 -12.34 7.80 -13.65
C THR A 164 -13.58 8.57 -13.19
N GLU A 165 -14.78 8.16 -13.63
CA GLU A 165 -16.05 8.82 -13.28
C GLU A 165 -16.24 9.02 -11.77
N ILE A 166 -15.77 8.06 -10.97
CA ILE A 166 -15.83 8.09 -9.50
C ILE A 166 -14.89 9.16 -8.93
N LEU A 167 -13.74 9.40 -9.56
CA LEU A 167 -12.72 10.33 -9.06
C LEU A 167 -12.95 11.77 -9.53
N LEU A 168 -13.60 11.99 -10.68
CA LEU A 168 -13.88 13.31 -11.26
C LEU A 168 -14.47 14.34 -10.26
N PRO A 169 -15.44 13.99 -9.38
CA PRO A 169 -15.99 14.97 -8.43
C PRO A 169 -14.99 15.43 -7.36
N HIS A 170 -13.90 14.71 -7.16
CA HIS A 170 -12.98 14.91 -6.03
C HIS A 170 -11.69 15.64 -6.43
N VAL A 171 -11.44 15.80 -7.73
CA VAL A 171 -10.28 16.53 -8.25
C VAL A 171 -10.56 18.03 -8.37
N ARG A 172 -9.53 18.86 -8.22
CA ARG A 172 -9.61 20.31 -8.36
C ARG A 172 -8.35 20.84 -9.04
N ALA A 173 -8.55 21.50 -10.17
CA ALA A 173 -7.47 22.18 -10.88
C ALA A 173 -6.79 23.23 -9.98
N GLY A 174 -5.46 23.27 -10.01
CA GLY A 174 -4.67 24.19 -9.20
C GLY A 174 -4.72 23.94 -7.70
N ALA A 175 -5.01 22.71 -7.25
CA ALA A 175 -4.93 22.36 -5.83
C ALA A 175 -3.53 22.68 -5.28
N ASN A 176 -3.49 23.39 -4.13
CA ASN A 176 -2.23 23.77 -3.49
C ASN A 176 -1.71 22.64 -2.60
N LEU A 177 -0.62 21.99 -3.03
CA LEU A 177 0.01 20.89 -2.30
C LEU A 177 1.12 21.35 -1.34
N ALA A 178 1.63 22.57 -1.48
CA ALA A 178 2.71 23.09 -0.65
C ALA A 178 2.26 23.50 0.77
N GLY A 179 0.95 23.70 0.97
CA GLY A 179 0.38 24.33 2.17
C GLY A 179 -0.11 23.36 3.26
N ASN A 180 0.71 22.38 3.66
CA ASN A 180 0.43 21.32 4.65
C ASN A 180 -0.26 20.05 4.09
N VAL A 181 0.03 19.66 2.86
CA VAL A 181 -0.36 18.36 2.33
C VAL A 181 0.90 17.52 2.20
N SER A 182 0.87 16.31 2.74
CA SER A 182 1.97 15.36 2.62
C SER A 182 1.64 14.31 1.54
N PRO A 183 2.64 13.85 0.74
CA PRO A 183 2.42 12.82 -0.29
C PRO A 183 1.77 11.54 0.23
N VAL A 184 2.04 11.19 1.51
CA VAL A 184 1.55 9.96 2.16
C VAL A 184 0.20 10.15 2.88
N ASP A 185 -0.36 11.36 2.85
CA ASP A 185 -1.67 11.63 3.44
C ASP A 185 -2.78 10.90 2.67
N HIS A 186 -3.91 10.65 3.31
CA HIS A 186 -5.08 10.11 2.63
C HIS A 186 -5.59 11.08 1.55
N PRO A 187 -6.14 10.55 0.43
CA PRO A 187 -6.72 11.38 -0.60
C PRO A 187 -7.91 12.17 -0.04
N THR A 188 -8.02 13.44 -0.40
CA THR A 188 -9.01 14.36 0.17
C THR A 188 -9.69 15.17 -0.94
N HIS A 189 -11.01 15.33 -0.82
CA HIS A 189 -11.82 16.10 -1.76
C HIS A 189 -11.23 17.50 -2.00
N GLY A 190 -10.97 17.83 -3.26
CA GLY A 190 -10.44 19.13 -3.68
C GLY A 190 -8.93 19.32 -3.43
N LEU A 191 -8.23 18.34 -2.86
CA LEU A 191 -6.76 18.35 -2.73
C LEU A 191 -6.07 17.43 -3.75
N MET A 192 -6.84 16.75 -4.60
CA MET A 192 -6.31 15.98 -5.72
C MET A 192 -6.29 16.84 -6.99
N LEU A 193 -5.18 16.82 -7.72
CA LEU A 193 -5.08 17.42 -9.04
C LEU A 193 -5.79 16.54 -10.07
N PRO A 194 -6.43 17.09 -11.12
CA PRO A 194 -6.92 16.31 -12.25
C PRO A 194 -5.78 15.61 -13.00
N ILE A 195 -6.02 14.45 -13.61
CA ILE A 195 -4.98 13.67 -14.31
C ILE A 195 -4.28 14.47 -15.40
N GLY A 196 -5.00 15.33 -16.13
CA GLY A 196 -4.40 16.20 -17.15
C GLY A 196 -3.40 17.20 -16.54
N GLU A 197 -3.67 17.73 -15.35
CA GLU A 197 -2.73 18.61 -14.66
C GLU A 197 -1.55 17.84 -14.06
N VAL A 198 -1.77 16.64 -13.55
CA VAL A 198 -0.69 15.71 -13.14
C VAL A 198 0.23 15.45 -14.33
N PHE A 199 -0.32 15.19 -15.52
CA PHE A 199 0.45 14.99 -16.75
C PHE A 199 1.30 16.22 -17.09
N GLU A 200 0.69 17.41 -17.15
CA GLU A 200 1.40 18.66 -17.50
C GLU A 200 2.50 19.02 -16.50
N ARG A 201 2.36 18.65 -15.23
CA ARG A 201 3.43 18.83 -14.24
C ARG A 201 4.54 17.79 -14.40
N LEU A 202 4.18 16.52 -14.56
CA LEU A 202 5.13 15.41 -14.57
C LEU A 202 5.90 15.24 -15.88
N ARG A 203 5.39 15.73 -17.01
CA ARG A 203 6.14 15.77 -18.28
C ARG A 203 7.47 16.51 -18.17
N GLY A 204 7.58 17.48 -17.25
CA GLY A 204 8.83 18.17 -16.93
C GLY A 204 9.93 17.26 -16.36
N ALA A 205 9.63 16.00 -16.06
CA ALA A 205 10.62 15.01 -15.70
C ALA A 205 11.41 14.47 -16.89
N VAL A 206 10.87 14.50 -18.11
CA VAL A 206 11.56 14.00 -19.30
C VAL A 206 12.83 14.83 -19.54
N GLY A 207 13.94 14.15 -19.77
CA GLY A 207 15.27 14.74 -19.88
C GLY A 207 15.99 14.97 -18.55
N ARG A 208 15.28 14.91 -17.40
CA ARG A 208 15.94 14.92 -16.09
C ARG A 208 16.73 13.63 -15.89
N SER A 209 17.75 13.72 -15.05
CA SER A 209 18.57 12.56 -14.71
C SER A 209 19.11 12.65 -13.29
N PHE A 210 19.42 11.49 -12.72
CA PHE A 210 19.95 11.34 -11.37
C PHE A 210 21.06 10.28 -11.34
N PRO A 211 21.93 10.28 -10.31
CA PRO A 211 22.99 9.27 -10.20
C PRO A 211 22.41 7.85 -10.19
N ASP A 212 23.04 6.95 -10.94
CA ASP A 212 22.71 5.54 -10.89
C ASP A 212 23.28 4.94 -9.59
N ALA A 213 22.40 4.41 -8.74
CA ALA A 213 22.77 3.78 -7.48
C ALA A 213 23.48 2.41 -7.66
N GLY A 214 23.56 1.89 -8.89
CA GLY A 214 24.10 0.57 -9.20
C GLY A 214 23.04 -0.37 -9.77
N TRP A 215 23.47 -1.49 -10.35
CA TRP A 215 22.61 -2.42 -11.11
C TRP A 215 21.59 -3.16 -10.24
N ASP A 216 21.86 -3.36 -8.94
CA ASP A 216 21.03 -4.08 -7.98
C ASP A 216 20.19 -3.15 -7.07
N GLN A 217 20.26 -1.83 -7.30
CA GLN A 217 19.65 -0.81 -6.43
C GLN A 217 18.38 -0.19 -7.05
N GLU A 218 17.51 -0.99 -7.67
CA GLU A 218 16.26 -0.54 -8.30
C GLU A 218 15.39 0.29 -7.33
N ARG A 219 15.33 -0.11 -6.05
CA ARG A 219 14.62 0.63 -5.00
C ARG A 219 15.15 2.05 -4.82
N ASN A 220 16.48 2.25 -4.83
CA ASN A 220 17.07 3.58 -4.68
C ASN A 220 16.82 4.46 -5.91
N ARG A 221 16.80 3.86 -7.11
CA ARG A 221 16.43 4.56 -8.34
C ARG A 221 14.96 4.99 -8.30
N GLY A 222 14.07 4.11 -7.81
CA GLY A 222 12.66 4.43 -7.56
C GLY A 222 12.50 5.61 -6.61
N ALA A 223 13.20 5.62 -5.47
CA ALA A 223 13.17 6.73 -4.52
C ALA A 223 13.67 8.06 -5.12
N ALA A 224 14.70 8.01 -5.98
CA ALA A 224 15.18 9.20 -6.70
C ALA A 224 14.13 9.76 -7.67
N LEU A 225 13.44 8.89 -8.41
CA LEU A 225 12.33 9.28 -9.28
C LEU A 225 11.15 9.83 -8.47
N HIS A 226 10.77 9.17 -7.37
CA HIS A 226 9.66 9.62 -6.54
C HIS A 226 9.92 11.03 -5.96
N ARG A 227 11.17 11.35 -5.60
CA ARG A 227 11.54 12.73 -5.21
C ARG A 227 11.30 13.75 -6.34
N ILE A 228 11.65 13.41 -7.58
CA ILE A 228 11.38 14.24 -8.77
C ILE A 228 9.87 14.44 -8.95
N VAL A 229 9.08 13.38 -8.78
CA VAL A 229 7.62 13.43 -8.87
C VAL A 229 7.04 14.36 -7.81
N CYS A 230 7.42 14.21 -6.53
CA CYS A 230 6.92 15.08 -5.46
C CYS A 230 7.25 16.56 -5.70
N GLU A 231 8.47 16.86 -6.15
CA GLU A 231 8.89 18.20 -6.53
C GLU A 231 8.02 18.78 -7.64
N LEU A 232 7.85 18.05 -8.75
CA LEU A 232 7.07 18.52 -9.91
C LEU A 232 5.59 18.68 -9.61
N LEU A 233 5.03 17.82 -8.74
CA LEU A 233 3.66 17.99 -8.26
C LEU A 233 3.51 19.20 -7.34
N GLY A 234 4.59 19.75 -6.79
CA GLY A 234 4.58 20.94 -5.94
C GLY A 234 4.38 20.65 -4.46
N TYR A 235 4.76 19.46 -3.99
CA TYR A 235 4.86 19.18 -2.56
C TYR A 235 6.05 19.92 -1.93
N ALA A 236 5.92 20.24 -0.65
CA ALA A 236 6.98 20.91 0.11
C ALA A 236 8.19 19.99 0.35
N ASP A 237 7.95 18.69 0.53
CA ASP A 237 8.96 17.68 0.77
C ASP A 237 8.61 16.33 0.12
N TYR A 238 9.63 15.49 -0.02
CA TYR A 238 9.47 14.08 -0.38
C TYR A 238 9.16 13.27 0.88
N ARG A 239 8.13 12.43 0.82
CA ARG A 239 7.81 11.43 1.83
C ARG A 239 7.36 10.15 1.15
N ASP A 240 7.73 9.03 1.75
CA ASP A 240 7.41 7.68 1.30
C ASP A 240 7.32 6.81 2.56
N ASP A 241 6.18 6.14 2.76
CA ASP A 241 5.95 5.20 3.84
C ASP A 241 5.99 3.74 3.35
N GLY A 242 6.40 3.52 2.10
CA GLY A 242 6.58 2.22 1.46
C GLY A 242 5.28 1.50 1.10
N ARG A 243 4.16 2.23 1.07
CA ARG A 243 2.82 1.67 0.89
C ARG A 243 2.21 2.12 -0.42
N PHE A 244 1.31 1.30 -0.93
CA PHE A 244 0.61 1.60 -2.18
C PHE A 244 -0.55 2.59 -1.97
N PRO A 245 -0.78 3.54 -2.90
CA PRO A 245 0.14 3.94 -3.97
C PRO A 245 1.22 4.91 -3.47
N ASP A 246 2.33 5.02 -4.20
CA ASP A 246 3.52 5.81 -3.81
C ASP A 246 3.20 7.25 -3.35
N VAL A 247 2.37 7.97 -4.11
CA VAL A 247 1.82 9.29 -3.74
C VAL A 247 0.35 9.12 -3.38
N ARG A 248 0.08 8.59 -2.19
CA ARG A 248 -1.26 8.26 -1.67
C ARG A 248 -2.25 9.41 -1.79
N ASN A 249 -1.84 10.64 -1.45
CA ASN A 249 -2.73 11.79 -1.48
C ASN A 249 -3.25 12.10 -2.89
N GLN A 250 -2.50 11.72 -3.94
CA GLN A 250 -2.89 11.86 -5.34
C GLN A 250 -3.33 10.55 -5.97
N LEU A 251 -3.47 9.46 -5.22
CA LEU A 251 -3.76 8.13 -5.78
C LEU A 251 -2.84 7.83 -6.98
N LEU A 252 -1.53 8.06 -6.84
CA LEU A 252 -0.58 7.96 -7.95
C LEU A 252 0.54 6.98 -7.61
N GLU A 253 0.62 5.91 -8.39
CA GLU A 253 1.71 4.94 -8.38
C GLU A 253 2.79 5.35 -9.39
N VAL A 254 4.06 5.30 -8.98
CA VAL A 254 5.20 5.76 -9.78
C VAL A 254 6.10 4.59 -10.12
N LYS A 255 6.29 4.30 -11.41
CA LYS A 255 7.16 3.20 -11.85
C LYS A 255 8.26 3.67 -12.77
N LEU A 256 9.51 3.37 -12.39
CA LEU A 256 10.69 3.53 -13.24
C LEU A 256 10.93 2.25 -14.03
N GLN A 257 11.21 2.36 -15.33
CA GLN A 257 11.52 1.23 -16.20
C GLN A 257 12.81 1.49 -16.98
N THR A 258 13.82 0.65 -16.77
CA THR A 258 15.00 0.56 -17.64
C THR A 258 14.95 -0.66 -18.56
N SER A 259 13.83 -1.41 -18.51
CA SER A 259 13.56 -2.57 -19.34
C SER A 259 12.07 -2.62 -19.72
N PRO A 260 11.67 -3.43 -20.72
CA PRO A 260 10.28 -3.46 -21.16
C PRO A 260 9.26 -4.04 -20.17
N THR A 261 9.67 -4.69 -19.09
CA THR A 261 8.75 -5.40 -18.20
C THR A 261 8.33 -4.53 -17.02
N ILE A 262 7.03 -4.26 -16.89
CA ILE A 262 6.44 -3.58 -15.73
C ILE A 262 6.03 -4.64 -14.70
N ASP A 263 6.53 -4.57 -13.47
CA ASP A 263 6.00 -5.32 -12.32
C ASP A 263 4.81 -4.56 -11.71
N LEU A 264 3.65 -5.23 -11.64
CA LEU A 264 2.40 -4.68 -11.11
C LEU A 264 2.05 -5.20 -9.72
N GLY A 265 2.86 -6.11 -9.14
CA GLY A 265 2.58 -6.67 -7.83
C GLY A 265 1.43 -7.68 -7.85
N LEU A 266 0.64 -7.72 -6.77
CA LEU A 266 -0.39 -8.73 -6.58
C LEU A 266 -1.80 -8.27 -7.02
N VAL A 267 -2.02 -6.97 -7.21
CA VAL A 267 -3.30 -6.45 -7.68
C VAL A 267 -3.18 -5.97 -9.12
N ARG A 268 -4.20 -6.24 -9.93
CA ARG A 268 -4.27 -5.71 -11.29
C ARG A 268 -4.68 -4.24 -11.24
N PRO A 269 -4.09 -3.36 -12.06
CA PRO A 269 -4.53 -1.98 -12.20
C PRO A 269 -6.02 -1.83 -12.49
N VAL A 270 -6.63 -2.74 -13.26
CA VAL A 270 -8.07 -2.70 -13.58
C VAL A 270 -8.97 -3.29 -12.49
N SER A 271 -8.43 -3.68 -11.33
CA SER A 271 -9.22 -4.29 -10.26
C SER A 271 -10.23 -3.29 -9.69
N GLU A 272 -11.47 -3.73 -9.53
CA GLU A 272 -12.54 -2.96 -8.89
C GLU A 272 -12.60 -3.21 -7.36
N GLU A 273 -11.66 -3.98 -6.82
CA GLU A 273 -11.57 -4.18 -5.36
C GLU A 273 -11.34 -2.84 -4.65
N PRO A 274 -11.95 -2.64 -3.46
CA PRO A 274 -11.75 -1.43 -2.66
C PRO A 274 -10.27 -1.21 -2.32
N LEU A 275 -9.79 0.01 -2.51
CA LEU A 275 -8.49 0.46 -2.05
C LEU A 275 -8.56 0.77 -0.55
N ASP A 276 -7.53 0.42 0.21
CA ASP A 276 -7.44 0.70 1.65
C ASP A 276 -7.11 2.16 1.96
N VAL A 277 -8.07 3.03 1.66
CA VAL A 277 -8.09 4.46 2.00
C VAL A 277 -9.49 4.83 2.50
N PRO A 278 -9.63 5.88 3.33
CA PRO A 278 -10.95 6.41 3.68
C PRO A 278 -11.76 6.77 2.43
N GLN A 279 -13.07 6.57 2.50
CA GLN A 279 -14.00 7.09 1.50
C GLN A 279 -13.88 8.60 1.39
N ILE A 280 -13.93 9.10 0.15
CA ILE A 280 -13.87 10.53 -0.13
C ILE A 280 -15.31 11.03 -0.27
N ALA A 281 -15.80 11.76 0.73
CA ALA A 281 -17.18 12.25 0.77
C ALA A 281 -18.23 11.14 0.49
N GLY A 282 -18.04 9.96 1.10
CA GLY A 282 -18.90 8.78 0.93
C GLY A 282 -18.65 7.99 -0.36
N THR A 283 -17.61 8.32 -1.11
CA THR A 283 -17.24 7.63 -2.36
C THR A 283 -16.14 6.62 -2.09
N GLN A 284 -16.39 5.35 -2.41
CA GLN A 284 -15.40 4.28 -2.32
C GLN A 284 -14.38 4.37 -3.46
N ILE A 285 -13.10 4.42 -3.11
CA ILE A 285 -11.99 4.36 -4.06
C ILE A 285 -11.60 2.91 -4.31
N ARG A 286 -11.31 2.57 -5.56
CA ARG A 286 -10.88 1.22 -5.98
C ARG A 286 -9.49 1.28 -6.58
N HIS A 287 -8.88 0.11 -6.77
CA HIS A 287 -7.58 0.02 -7.43
C HIS A 287 -7.59 0.60 -8.85
N CYS A 288 -8.68 0.45 -9.60
CA CYS A 288 -8.83 1.01 -10.96
C CYS A 288 -8.93 2.54 -11.02
N ASP A 289 -9.16 3.20 -9.89
CA ASP A 289 -9.19 4.65 -9.77
C ASP A 289 -7.77 5.22 -9.50
N VAL A 290 -6.79 4.38 -9.16
CA VAL A 290 -5.38 4.78 -8.98
C VAL A 290 -4.76 5.11 -10.34
N ARG A 291 -3.96 6.16 -10.40
CA ARG A 291 -3.20 6.62 -11.57
C ARG A 291 -1.82 6.00 -11.58
N TYR A 292 -1.28 5.75 -12.77
CA TYR A 292 0.04 5.15 -12.95
C TYR A 292 0.91 6.08 -13.79
N ALA A 293 1.93 6.68 -13.16
CA ALA A 293 3.00 7.42 -13.83
C ALA A 293 4.17 6.47 -14.13
N LEU A 294 4.33 6.08 -15.39
CA LEU A 294 5.43 5.22 -15.83
C LEU A 294 6.49 6.06 -16.53
N PHE A 295 7.72 5.93 -16.07
CA PHE A 295 8.87 6.58 -16.67
C PHE A 295 9.78 5.53 -17.30
N TYR A 296 10.08 5.69 -18.59
CA TYR A 296 11.14 4.92 -19.23
C TYR A 296 12.45 5.67 -19.10
N ALA A 297 13.53 4.97 -18.80
CA ALA A 297 14.82 5.56 -18.60
C ALA A 297 15.94 4.74 -19.24
N GLU A 298 16.97 5.46 -19.67
CA GLU A 298 18.23 4.88 -20.11
C GLU A 298 19.28 5.09 -19.01
N THR A 299 20.21 4.14 -18.88
CA THR A 299 21.35 4.26 -17.97
C THR A 299 22.65 3.97 -18.70
N ASP A 300 23.67 4.78 -18.44
CA ASP A 300 25.06 4.55 -18.86
C ASP A 300 25.89 3.87 -17.75
N GLY A 301 25.26 3.48 -16.65
CA GLY A 301 25.89 2.90 -15.46
C GLY A 301 26.38 3.93 -14.43
N ALA A 302 26.37 5.22 -14.76
CA ALA A 302 26.68 6.31 -13.83
C ALA A 302 25.45 7.22 -13.59
N LYS A 303 24.59 7.38 -14.59
CA LYS A 303 23.43 8.25 -14.56
C LYS A 303 22.21 7.55 -15.17
N VAL A 304 21.07 7.70 -14.53
CA VAL A 304 19.76 7.30 -15.08
C VAL A 304 19.09 8.54 -15.65
N THR A 305 18.73 8.51 -16.94
CA THR A 305 18.06 9.61 -17.66
C THR A 305 16.66 9.21 -18.07
N LEU A 306 15.67 10.01 -17.68
CA LEU A 306 14.28 9.79 -18.02
C LEU A 306 14.04 10.20 -19.48
N THR A 307 13.66 9.26 -20.33
CA THR A 307 13.51 9.48 -21.77
C THR A 307 12.05 9.53 -22.20
N HIS A 308 11.18 8.78 -21.52
CA HIS A 308 9.75 8.76 -21.82
C HIS A 308 8.91 8.83 -20.54
N PHE A 309 7.72 9.40 -20.67
CA PHE A 309 6.73 9.51 -19.61
C PHE A 309 5.34 9.10 -20.13
N TYR A 310 4.68 8.24 -19.37
CA TYR A 310 3.33 7.77 -19.64
C TYR A 310 2.46 7.98 -18.41
N LEU A 311 1.24 8.50 -18.59
CA LEU A 311 0.25 8.61 -17.51
C LEU A 311 -1.08 7.99 -17.92
N THR A 312 -1.66 7.18 -17.04
CA THR A 312 -2.95 6.53 -17.26
C THR A 312 -3.69 6.32 -15.94
N THR A 313 -4.98 6.02 -15.99
CA THR A 313 -5.73 5.44 -14.87
C THR A 313 -5.54 3.93 -14.83
N GLY A 314 -5.76 3.31 -13.67
CA GLY A 314 -5.76 1.86 -13.53
C GLY A 314 -6.78 1.19 -14.45
N ALA A 315 -7.96 1.80 -14.58
CA ALA A 315 -9.02 1.38 -15.50
C ALA A 315 -8.57 1.31 -16.97
N SER A 316 -7.73 2.25 -17.41
CA SER A 316 -7.20 2.30 -18.78
C SER A 316 -5.81 1.69 -18.93
N PHE A 317 -5.25 1.07 -17.89
CA PHE A 317 -3.84 0.64 -17.91
C PHE A 317 -3.53 -0.35 -19.04
N PHE A 318 -4.35 -1.39 -19.18
CA PHE A 318 -4.11 -2.46 -20.17
C PHE A 318 -4.51 -2.06 -21.60
N THR A 319 -5.04 -0.85 -21.85
CA THR A 319 -5.26 -0.36 -23.23
C THR A 319 -3.94 -0.03 -23.92
N ARG A 320 -2.92 0.37 -23.14
CA ARG A 320 -1.59 0.75 -23.64
C ARG A 320 -0.49 -0.25 -23.30
N PHE A 321 -0.60 -0.95 -22.16
CA PHE A 321 0.42 -1.88 -21.67
C PHE A 321 -0.11 -3.30 -21.65
N PRO A 322 0.21 -4.16 -22.64
CA PRO A 322 -0.32 -5.52 -22.69
C PRO A 322 0.09 -6.36 -21.46
N GLN A 323 -0.88 -7.07 -20.88
CA GLN A 323 -0.65 -7.95 -19.73
C GLN A 323 0.07 -9.24 -20.15
N PHE A 324 1.04 -9.69 -19.36
CA PHE A 324 1.62 -11.04 -19.51
C PHE A 324 0.64 -12.12 -19.04
N GLN A 325 0.55 -13.24 -19.76
CA GLN A 325 -0.27 -14.39 -19.38
C GLN A 325 0.64 -15.52 -18.87
N GLY A 326 0.51 -15.89 -17.59
CA GLY A 326 1.33 -16.93 -16.93
C GLY A 326 0.49 -17.94 -16.15
N LYS A 327 0.95 -19.19 -16.10
CA LYS A 327 0.26 -20.35 -15.49
C LYS A 327 0.50 -20.42 -13.97
N VAL A 328 -0.55 -20.80 -13.23
CA VAL A 328 -0.58 -20.94 -11.77
C VAL A 328 -0.02 -22.29 -11.32
N LEU A 329 0.83 -22.32 -10.29
CA LEU A 329 1.17 -23.54 -9.54
C LEU A 329 1.51 -23.21 -8.08
N ASN A 330 0.93 -23.96 -7.14
CA ASN A 330 0.86 -23.69 -5.68
C ASN A 330 2.03 -24.27 -4.85
N LYS A 331 2.44 -23.60 -3.75
CA LYS A 331 3.20 -24.12 -2.56
C LYS A 331 3.33 -23.07 -1.42
N LYS A 332 3.82 -23.51 -0.24
CA LYS A 332 3.97 -22.76 1.04
C LYS A 332 4.89 -21.53 0.96
N LEU A 333 4.46 -20.39 1.50
CA LEU A 333 5.18 -19.11 1.52
C LEU A 333 5.95 -18.85 2.84
N GLN A 334 7.22 -18.46 2.75
CA GLN A 334 8.04 -17.96 3.88
C GLN A 334 8.61 -16.61 3.50
N ILE A 335 8.47 -15.59 4.36
CA ILE A 335 8.84 -14.21 4.03
C ILE A 335 9.88 -13.71 5.05
N PRO A 336 11.17 -13.67 4.69
CA PRO A 336 12.21 -13.02 5.47
C PRO A 336 11.90 -11.52 5.57
N LEU A 337 11.72 -11.01 6.79
CA LEU A 337 11.50 -9.59 6.99
C LEU A 337 12.87 -8.88 7.06
N PRO A 338 13.05 -7.71 6.42
CA PRO A 338 14.26 -6.91 6.57
C PRO A 338 14.59 -6.63 8.05
N SER A 339 15.88 -6.43 8.35
CA SER A 339 16.33 -6.18 9.74
C SER A 339 15.68 -4.96 10.38
N ASP A 340 15.40 -3.94 9.56
CA ASP A 340 14.80 -2.66 9.92
C ASP A 340 13.28 -2.60 9.66
N PHE A 341 12.62 -3.75 9.38
CA PHE A 341 11.20 -3.80 9.05
C PHE A 341 10.28 -3.11 10.08
N PHE A 342 10.61 -3.21 11.36
CA PHE A 342 9.84 -2.60 12.45
C PHE A 342 10.23 -1.14 12.75
N ASP A 343 11.27 -0.63 12.09
CA ASP A 343 11.80 0.73 12.30
C ASP A 343 11.46 1.68 11.13
N ARG A 344 10.89 1.15 10.05
CA ARG A 344 10.45 1.89 8.85
C ARG A 344 9.05 2.46 8.97
#